data_AF-A0A349PU93-F1
#
_entry.id   AF-A0A349PU93-F1
#
_cell.length_a   1.000
_cell.length_b   1.000
_cell.length_c   1.000
_cell.angle_alpha   90.00
_cell.angle_beta   90.00
_cell.angle_gamma   90.00
#
_symmetry.space_group_name_H-M   'P 1'
#
loop_
_entity.id
_entity.type
_entity.pdbx_description
1 polymer ?
#
loop_
_entity_poly.entity_id
_entity_poly.type
_entity_poly.pdbx_seq_one_letter_code
_entity_poly.pdbx_strand_id
1 'polypeptide(L)'
;ACNEKARLVALYGASDKTLRAVRAAGYCPIDFDLDYSGGLPTAAQAASSIARQARSGGCIAYLGADTAVQADWSTLLSRLRSSSRLITALNELAVTKDA
;
A
#
# COMPACT_ATOMS: atom_id res chain seq x y z
N ALA A 1 -0.94 -12.93 13.25
CA ALA A 1 -0.87 -11.87 12.22
C ALA A 1 -1.93 -10.80 12.49
N CYS A 2 -1.98 -9.72 11.72
CA CYS A 2 -3.10 -8.78 11.78
C CYS A 2 -4.37 -9.46 11.25
N ASN A 3 -5.50 -9.33 11.96
CA ASN A 3 -6.74 -9.99 11.57
C ASN A 3 -7.60 -9.13 10.62
N GLU A 4 -8.64 -9.72 10.04
CA GLU A 4 -9.57 -9.06 9.11
C GLU A 4 -10.31 -7.85 9.70
N LYS A 5 -10.38 -7.74 11.04
CA LYS A 5 -11.00 -6.63 11.77
C LYS A 5 -9.98 -5.60 12.28
N ALA A 6 -8.70 -5.76 11.93
CA ALA A 6 -7.65 -4.93 12.47
C ALA A 6 -7.71 -3.54 11.86
N ARG A 7 -7.71 -2.52 12.72
CA ARG A 7 -7.65 -1.12 12.31
C ARG A 7 -6.22 -0.86 11.82
N LEU A 8 -6.05 -0.67 10.51
CA LEU A 8 -4.76 -0.42 9.89
C LEU A 8 -4.25 0.98 10.28
N VAL A 9 -2.96 1.11 10.55
CA VAL A 9 -2.32 2.40 10.86
C VAL A 9 -0.93 2.48 10.23
N ALA A 10 -0.65 3.55 9.50
CA ALA A 10 0.70 3.84 9.00
C ALA A 10 1.43 4.75 9.99
N LEU A 11 2.68 4.42 10.32
CA LEU A 11 3.47 5.16 11.30
C LEU A 11 4.90 5.37 10.78
N TYR A 12 5.25 6.62 10.47
CA TYR A 12 6.57 6.97 9.97
C TYR A 12 7.56 7.22 11.11
N GLY A 13 8.73 6.57 11.04
CA GLY A 13 9.80 6.76 12.03
C GLY A 13 9.43 6.34 13.46
N ALA A 14 8.42 5.48 13.62
CA ALA A 14 7.96 5.06 14.93
C ALA A 14 8.97 4.13 15.62
N SER A 15 9.23 4.40 16.90
CA SER A 15 10.04 3.52 17.74
C SER A 15 9.36 2.16 17.98
N ASP A 16 10.14 1.13 18.32
CA ASP A 16 9.60 -0.18 18.73
C ASP A 16 8.63 -0.08 19.91
N LYS A 17 8.84 0.89 20.82
CA LYS A 17 7.94 1.17 21.93
C LYS A 17 6.57 1.61 21.42
N THR A 18 6.54 2.51 20.43
CA THR A 18 5.33 2.99 19.77
C THR A 18 4.62 1.85 19.04
N LEU A 19 5.36 1.06 18.26
CA LEU A 19 4.78 -0.08 17.52
C LEU A 19 4.15 -1.12 18.46
N ARG A 20 4.77 -1.40 19.61
CA ARG A 20 4.20 -2.28 20.64
C ARG A 20 2.92 -1.71 21.25
N ALA A 21 2.89 -0.42 21.58
CA ALA A 21 1.70 0.23 22.13
C ALA A 21 0.52 0.20 21.13
N VAL A 22 0.81 0.45 19.86
CA VAL A 22 -0.18 0.44 18.78
C VAL A 22 -0.78 -0.95 18.59
N ARG A 23 0.06 -1.99 18.60
CA ARG A 23 -0.39 -3.39 18.56
C ARG A 23 -1.22 -3.76 19.79
N ALA A 24 -0.80 -3.33 20.98
CA ALA A 24 -1.55 -3.56 22.23
C ALA A 24 -2.92 -2.87 22.22
N ALA A 25 -3.05 -1.74 21.52
CA ALA A 25 -4.31 -1.03 21.30
C ALA A 25 -5.20 -1.68 20.21
N GLY A 26 -4.80 -2.82 19.63
CA GLY A 26 -5.58 -3.55 18.62
C GLY A 26 -5.44 -3.02 17.19
N TYR A 27 -4.46 -2.14 16.94
CA TYR A 27 -4.16 -1.68 15.59
C TYR A 27 -3.10 -2.55 14.93
N CYS A 28 -3.14 -2.59 13.60
CA CYS A 28 -2.12 -3.21 12.77
C CYS A 28 -1.24 -2.13 12.12
N PRO A 29 0.01 -1.97 12.58
CA PRO A 29 0.96 -1.12 11.87
C PRO A 29 1.21 -1.66 10.46
N ILE A 30 1.08 -0.79 9.46
CA ILE A 30 1.44 -1.05 8.07
C ILE A 30 2.60 -0.15 7.66
N ASP A 31 3.36 -0.64 6.70
CA ASP A 31 4.40 0.10 6.02
C ASP A 31 4.08 0.16 4.52
N PHE A 32 4.61 1.17 3.83
CA PHE A 32 4.45 1.33 2.39
C PHE A 32 5.78 1.02 1.70
N ASP A 33 5.75 0.13 0.71
CA ASP A 33 6.93 -0.12 -0.12
C ASP A 33 7.27 1.08 -1.00
N LEU A 34 6.23 1.82 -1.42
CA LEU A 34 6.34 2.99 -2.27
C LEU A 34 5.43 4.11 -1.73
N ASP A 35 5.99 5.30 -1.55
CA ASP A 35 5.27 6.48 -1.09
C ASP A 35 5.30 7.57 -2.18
N TYR A 36 4.12 7.88 -2.73
CA TYR A 36 3.90 8.92 -3.74
C TYR A 36 3.17 10.14 -3.19
N SER A 37 3.09 10.30 -1.86
CA SER A 37 2.42 11.44 -1.22
C SER A 37 3.05 12.79 -1.53
N GLY A 38 4.34 12.81 -1.86
CA GLY A 38 5.06 14.00 -2.33
C GLY A 38 4.83 14.34 -3.81
N GLY A 39 4.00 13.57 -4.51
CA GLY A 39 3.70 13.71 -5.93
C GLY A 39 3.88 12.40 -6.68
N LEU A 40 2.86 12.00 -7.43
CA LEU A 40 2.99 10.88 -8.35
C LEU A 40 3.85 11.33 -9.54
N PRO A 41 4.85 10.54 -9.97
CA PRO A 41 5.44 10.72 -11.29
C PRO A 41 4.38 10.43 -12.37
N THR A 42 4.77 10.30 -13.63
CA THR A 42 3.78 9.87 -14.64
C THR A 42 3.14 8.53 -14.26
N ALA A 43 1.86 8.34 -14.57
CA ALA A 43 1.15 7.07 -14.32
C ALA A 43 1.90 5.84 -14.86
N ALA A 44 2.62 6.00 -15.97
CA ALA A 44 3.45 4.94 -16.54
C ALA A 44 4.65 4.59 -15.65
N GLN A 45 5.39 5.59 -15.16
CA GLN A 45 6.54 5.39 -14.28
C GLN A 45 6.12 4.78 -12.93
N ALA A 46 5.00 5.25 -12.37
CA ALA A 46 4.43 4.69 -11.16
C ALA A 46 4.01 3.22 -11.35
N ALA A 47 3.29 2.91 -12.44
CA ALA A 47 2.89 1.54 -12.76
C ALA A 47 4.11 0.61 -12.90
N SER A 48 5.15 1.04 -13.61
CA SER A 48 6.37 0.25 -13.79
C SER A 48 7.11 0.01 -12.46
N SER A 49 7.14 1.00 -11.57
CA SER A 49 7.79 0.87 -10.26
C SER A 49 7.01 -0.06 -9.32
N ILE A 50 5.68 0.07 -9.27
CA ILE A 50 4.80 -0.83 -8.53
C ILE A 50 4.93 -2.27 -9.06
N ALA A 51 4.89 -2.45 -10.39
CA ALA A 51 5.00 -3.77 -11.00
C ALA A 51 6.38 -4.41 -10.74
N ARG A 52 7.45 -3.61 -10.70
CA ARG A 52 8.80 -4.07 -10.36
C ARG A 52 8.87 -4.51 -8.90
N GLN A 53 8.35 -3.71 -7.97
CA GLN A 53 8.31 -4.03 -6.54
C GLN A 53 7.46 -5.29 -6.29
N ALA A 54 6.30 -5.41 -6.94
CA ALA A 54 5.41 -6.56 -6.80
C ALA A 54 6.02 -7.91 -7.26
N ARG A 55 7.20 -7.92 -7.88
CA ARG A 55 7.92 -9.17 -8.18
C ARG A 55 8.47 -9.86 -6.93
N SER A 56 8.71 -9.14 -5.84
CA SER A 56 9.28 -9.68 -4.60
C SER A 56 8.25 -10.16 -3.56
N GLY A 57 6.99 -10.37 -3.96
CA GLY A 57 5.95 -10.93 -3.08
C GLY A 57 4.79 -9.97 -2.75
N GLY A 58 4.72 -8.81 -3.39
CA GLY A 58 3.64 -7.83 -3.20
C GLY A 58 4.15 -6.40 -3.29
N CYS A 59 3.23 -5.43 -3.37
CA CYS A 59 3.57 -4.02 -3.27
C CYS A 59 2.41 -3.28 -2.60
N ILE A 60 2.71 -2.61 -1.50
CA ILE A 60 1.80 -1.69 -0.82
C ILE A 60 2.27 -0.27 -1.18
N ALA A 61 1.49 0.42 -2.00
CA ALA A 61 1.81 1.78 -2.47
C ALA A 61 0.85 2.81 -1.88
N TYR A 62 1.38 3.88 -1.30
CA TYR A 62 0.61 5.04 -0.88
C TYR A 62 0.58 6.09 -2.00
N LEU A 63 -0.60 6.44 -2.48
CA LEU A 63 -0.78 7.39 -3.58
C LEU A 63 -1.00 8.84 -3.11
N GLY A 64 -1.16 9.07 -1.81
CA GLY A 64 -1.50 10.39 -1.28
C GLY A 64 -2.93 10.84 -1.60
N ALA A 65 -3.28 12.06 -1.17
CA ALA A 65 -4.58 12.69 -1.38
C ALA A 65 -4.56 13.78 -2.46
N ASP A 66 -3.45 13.92 -3.18
CA ASP A 66 -3.26 14.95 -4.20
C ASP A 66 -4.21 14.71 -5.38
N THR A 67 -4.94 15.76 -5.76
CA THR A 67 -5.93 15.73 -6.83
C THR A 67 -5.30 15.51 -8.21
N ALA A 68 -4.03 15.86 -8.40
CA ALA A 68 -3.28 15.53 -9.61
C ALA A 68 -3.10 14.02 -9.76
N VAL A 69 -2.91 13.31 -8.65
CA VAL A 69 -2.80 11.84 -8.62
C VAL A 69 -4.14 11.18 -8.93
N GLN A 70 -5.24 11.79 -8.49
CA GLN A 70 -6.59 11.30 -8.78
C GLN A 70 -6.93 11.38 -10.28
N ALA A 71 -6.46 12.42 -10.98
CA ALA A 71 -6.68 12.55 -12.43
C ALA A 71 -6.03 11.41 -13.23
N ASP A 72 -4.87 10.93 -12.77
CA ASP A 72 -4.09 9.88 -13.43
C ASP A 72 -4.46 8.45 -13.00
N TRP A 73 -5.44 8.32 -12.10
CA TRP A 73 -5.74 7.05 -11.44
C TRP A 73 -6.26 5.98 -12.40
N SER A 74 -7.11 6.38 -13.36
CA SER A 74 -7.65 5.48 -14.40
C SER A 74 -6.54 4.91 -15.28
N THR A 75 -5.57 5.74 -15.68
CA THR A 75 -4.41 5.34 -16.48
C THR A 75 -3.51 4.39 -15.69
N LEU A 76 -3.23 4.72 -14.43
CA LEU A 76 -2.42 3.88 -13.54
C LEU A 76 -3.04 2.49 -13.36
N LEU A 77 -4.33 2.43 -12.98
CA LEU A 77 -5.05 1.18 -12.74
C LEU A 77 -5.15 0.33 -14.02
N SER A 78 -5.40 0.96 -15.17
CA SER A 78 -5.46 0.25 -16.45
C SER A 78 -4.13 -0.42 -16.80
N ARG A 79 -3.01 0.28 -16.56
CA ARG A 79 -1.67 -0.28 -16.76
C ARG A 79 -1.37 -1.43 -15.80
N LEU A 80 -1.68 -1.27 -14.51
CA LEU A 80 -1.48 -2.34 -13.53
C LEU A 80 -2.32 -3.58 -13.87
N ARG A 81 -3.58 -3.40 -14.28
CA ARG A 81 -4.44 -4.51 -14.75
C ARG A 81 -3.88 -5.19 -16.00
N SER A 82 -3.35 -4.42 -16.95
CA SER A 82 -2.71 -4.98 -18.16
C SER A 82 -1.45 -5.82 -17.85
N SER A 83 -0.84 -5.62 -16.68
CA SER A 83 0.31 -6.41 -16.22
C SER A 83 -0.06 -7.74 -15.56
N SER A 84 -1.35 -8.15 -15.63
CA SER A 84 -1.92 -9.34 -14.99
C SER A 84 -1.68 -9.41 -13.48
N ARG A 85 -1.54 -8.25 -12.82
CA ARG A 85 -1.39 -8.14 -11.37
C ARG A 85 -2.74 -7.91 -10.73
N LEU A 86 -3.06 -8.70 -9.71
CA LEU A 86 -4.24 -8.48 -8.88
C LEU A 86 -4.06 -7.17 -8.10
N ILE A 87 -5.05 -6.30 -8.18
CA ILE A 87 -5.13 -5.08 -7.36
C ILE A 87 -6.23 -5.35 -6.34
N THR A 88 -5.90 -5.30 -5.06
CA THR A 88 -6.81 -5.57 -3.95
C THR A 88 -6.66 -4.50 -2.89
N ALA A 89 -7.74 -4.23 -2.16
CA ALA A 89 -7.70 -3.26 -1.09
C ALA A 89 -6.89 -3.82 0.11
N LEU A 90 -6.22 -2.94 0.87
CA LEU A 90 -5.31 -3.39 1.92
C LEU A 90 -6.01 -4.16 3.04
N ASN A 91 -7.27 -3.83 3.32
CA ASN A 91 -8.13 -4.54 4.26
C ASN A 91 -8.50 -5.96 3.80
N GLU A 92 -8.46 -6.23 2.50
CA GLU A 92 -8.68 -7.57 1.93
C GLU A 92 -7.40 -8.44 1.99
N LEU A 93 -6.21 -7.83 2.02
CA LEU A 93 -4.92 -8.52 2.15
C LEU A 93 -4.66 -9.07 3.56
N ALA A 94 -5.32 -8.54 4.58
CA ALA A 94 -5.21 -9.05 5.96
C ALA A 94 -5.78 -10.47 6.12
N VAL A 95 -6.54 -10.96 5.14
CA VAL A 95 -7.19 -12.27 5.11
C VAL A 95 -6.24 -13.40 4.69
N THR A 96 -5.18 -13.10 3.93
CA THR A 96 -4.45 -14.13 3.16
C THR A 96 -3.06 -14.47 3.69
N LYS A 97 -2.60 -13.87 4.79
CA LYS A 97 -1.24 -14.12 5.35
C LYS A 97 -1.20 -15.17 6.47
N ASP A 98 -2.18 -16.06 6.53
CA ASP A 98 -2.22 -17.23 7.43
C ASP A 98 -2.66 -18.49 6.65
N ALA A 99 -1.94 -18.84 5.58
CA ALA A 99 -2.05 -20.15 4.90
C ALA A 99 -0.65 -20.73 4.61
#